data_AF-A0A956Y5E4-F1
#
_entry.id   AF-A0A956Y5E4-F1
#
_cell.length_a   1.000
_cell.length_b   1.000
_cell.length_c   1.000
_cell.angle_alpha   90.00
_cell.angle_beta   90.00
_cell.angle_gamma   90.00
#
_symmetry.space_group_name_H-M   'P 1'
#
loop_
_entity.id
_entity.type
_entity.pdbx_description
1 polymer ?
#
loop_
_entity_poly.entity_id
_entity_poly.type
_entity_poly.pdbx_seq_one_letter_code
_entity_poly.pdbx_strand_id
1 'polypeptide(L)'
;MGEDYASDLLQRGLTAMDVGDNEAAIDYLRQAVAADPDSLEGWEALAGLLDDPVEKEDALNHVLRLDPDNATAKKAFKKIEKQRKRADANPIKGNADEEWIPGIKRRELRYALIGLAVFTVFVFGVAFVIISAVKQQEAEREAEVTAQAARIEGFTQTAEYSIVSTGTAVAQAQEDATATQLSLTTATPTPTETPDLPPTFTPTAEATEVLLRQFELPPSDVTGSIYAWGGSPIVSRDFLNFRLYRLADDGAFTRVNEDLIQDVSVNPDATVATYLRFFTSQSESSLYQVNLADPEALPTDFALIYESGIYTIVDPQATRDGNKIVFIGRDINEEHSGVYMVDLTTNEMVVISRDDAQYRQPTISSDGSYIAAVREDETGRVDLILFDMTQALTETGFVTVDLTIDGEAIEEAYPRFSADATLLAYSAAASVTPDNHEIFIIGLANGQPAPGNVPVATAPYDEIRPVFSPDGNYLAYSAKLTEGYNILIRDLSGTGVYQLSEDEYSVFAGDWIN
;
A
#
# COMPACT_ATOMS: atom_id res chain seq x y z
N MET A 1 -45.23 32.28 -73.27
CA MET A 1 -46.31 31.75 -72.42
C MET A 1 -45.80 31.22 -71.06
N GLY A 2 -44.48 31.23 -70.78
CA GLY A 2 -43.94 30.72 -69.50
C GLY A 2 -43.91 31.73 -68.34
N GLU A 3 -43.53 32.99 -68.58
CA GLU A 3 -43.36 34.00 -67.52
C GLU A 3 -44.67 34.38 -66.80
N ASP A 4 -45.77 34.54 -67.55
CA ASP A 4 -47.09 34.90 -66.99
C ASP A 4 -47.66 33.79 -66.09
N TYR A 5 -47.32 32.54 -66.40
CA TYR A 5 -47.75 31.37 -65.63
C TYR A 5 -46.93 31.19 -64.34
N ALA A 6 -45.62 31.40 -64.39
CA ALA A 6 -44.76 31.34 -63.21
C ALA A 6 -45.11 32.43 -62.18
N SER A 7 -45.43 33.64 -62.66
CA SER A 7 -45.83 34.75 -61.79
C SER A 7 -47.17 34.52 -61.08
N ASP A 8 -48.17 33.92 -61.75
CA ASP A 8 -49.44 33.54 -61.14
C ASP A 8 -49.25 32.47 -60.05
N LEU A 9 -48.40 31.46 -60.31
CA LEU A 9 -48.08 30.42 -59.31
C LEU A 9 -47.35 30.99 -58.09
N LEU A 10 -46.38 31.90 -58.29
CA LEU A 10 -45.68 32.57 -57.20
C LEU A 10 -46.65 33.37 -56.33
N GLN A 11 -47.54 34.16 -56.94
CA GLN A 11 -48.51 34.97 -56.21
C GLN A 11 -49.50 34.11 -55.40
N ARG A 12 -49.92 32.96 -55.93
CA ARG A 12 -50.76 31.99 -55.20
C ARG A 12 -50.02 31.37 -54.03
N GLY A 13 -48.75 31.01 -54.22
CA GLY A 13 -47.88 30.51 -53.16
C GLY A 13 -47.76 31.50 -52.01
N LEU A 14 -47.42 32.76 -52.32
CA LEU A 14 -47.31 33.83 -51.31
C LEU A 14 -48.64 34.13 -50.62
N THR A 15 -49.77 34.11 -51.35
CA THR A 15 -51.10 34.30 -50.75
C THR A 15 -51.46 33.15 -49.81
N ALA A 16 -51.12 31.91 -50.16
CA ALA A 16 -51.31 30.74 -49.32
C ALA A 16 -50.47 30.82 -48.03
N MET A 17 -49.23 31.35 -48.11
CA MET A 17 -48.41 31.63 -46.94
C MET A 17 -49.05 32.65 -45.99
N ASP A 18 -49.59 33.74 -46.53
CA ASP A 18 -50.22 34.81 -45.73
C ASP A 18 -51.45 34.33 -44.96
N VAL A 19 -52.21 33.37 -45.52
CA VAL A 19 -53.37 32.77 -44.85
C VAL A 19 -53.03 31.55 -43.98
N GLY A 20 -51.75 31.16 -43.93
CA GLY A 20 -51.24 30.06 -43.11
C GLY A 20 -51.42 28.65 -43.68
N ASP A 21 -51.78 28.52 -44.96
CA ASP A 21 -51.89 27.23 -45.66
C ASP A 21 -50.54 26.84 -46.26
N ASN A 22 -49.66 26.33 -45.39
CA ASN A 22 -48.29 25.99 -45.76
C ASN A 22 -48.19 24.84 -46.78
N GLU A 23 -49.13 23.89 -46.76
CA GLU A 23 -49.11 22.74 -47.67
C GLU A 23 -49.41 23.19 -49.10
N ALA A 24 -50.47 23.98 -49.29
CA ALA A 24 -50.79 24.57 -50.58
C ALA A 24 -49.70 25.54 -51.05
N ALA A 25 -49.14 26.33 -50.13
CA ALA A 25 -48.04 27.24 -50.45
C ALA A 25 -46.80 26.50 -50.97
N ILE A 26 -46.39 25.40 -50.33
CA ILE A 26 -45.24 24.59 -50.78
C ILE A 26 -45.49 24.03 -52.19
N ASP A 27 -46.69 23.52 -52.46
CA ASP A 27 -47.03 22.96 -53.78
C ASP A 27 -46.98 24.02 -54.89
N TYR A 28 -47.61 25.19 -54.66
CA TYR A 28 -47.56 26.30 -55.62
C TYR A 28 -46.15 26.85 -55.82
N LEU A 29 -45.36 27.00 -54.75
CA LEU A 29 -43.99 27.51 -54.83
C LEU A 29 -43.07 26.52 -55.54
N ARG A 30 -43.22 25.20 -55.33
CA ARG A 30 -42.48 24.16 -56.09
C ARG A 30 -42.79 24.24 -57.58
N GLN A 31 -44.06 24.43 -57.95
CA GLN A 31 -44.44 24.62 -59.35
C GLN A 31 -43.91 25.94 -59.92
N ALA A 32 -43.92 27.02 -59.13
CA ALA A 32 -43.40 28.32 -59.53
C ALA A 32 -41.90 28.27 -59.83
N VAL A 33 -41.08 27.72 -58.93
CA VAL A 33 -39.62 27.61 -59.13
C VAL A 33 -39.23 26.57 -60.19
N ALA A 34 -40.10 25.59 -60.48
CA ALA A 34 -39.92 24.69 -61.61
C ALA A 34 -40.21 25.37 -62.95
N ALA A 35 -41.16 26.30 -62.99
CA ALA A 35 -41.50 27.08 -64.18
C ALA A 35 -40.52 28.25 -64.43
N ASP A 36 -40.02 28.86 -63.36
CA ASP A 36 -38.97 29.90 -63.38
C ASP A 36 -37.86 29.59 -62.35
N PRO A 37 -36.81 28.84 -62.75
CA PRO A 37 -35.70 28.46 -61.88
C PRO A 37 -34.83 29.63 -61.38
N ASP A 38 -34.95 30.81 -61.98
CA ASP A 38 -34.17 32.00 -61.61
C ASP A 38 -34.98 32.98 -60.73
N SER A 39 -36.18 32.58 -60.28
CA SER A 39 -37.01 33.35 -59.33
C SER A 39 -36.43 33.33 -57.91
N LEU A 40 -35.70 34.38 -57.54
CA LEU A 40 -35.14 34.54 -56.20
C LEU A 40 -36.21 34.50 -55.10
N GLU A 41 -37.30 35.25 -55.30
CA GLU A 41 -38.42 35.35 -54.34
C GLU A 41 -39.12 34.00 -54.14
N GLY A 42 -39.29 33.21 -55.21
CA GLY A 42 -39.86 31.87 -55.12
C GLY A 42 -39.01 30.90 -54.31
N TRP A 43 -37.69 30.90 -54.52
CA TRP A 43 -36.77 30.05 -53.76
C TRP A 43 -36.65 30.47 -52.30
N GLU A 44 -36.67 31.77 -51.99
CA GLU A 44 -36.66 32.27 -50.61
C GLU A 44 -37.94 31.89 -49.84
N ALA A 45 -39.11 32.10 -50.47
CA ALA A 45 -40.40 31.73 -49.91
C ALA A 45 -40.47 30.22 -49.65
N LEU A 46 -40.03 29.40 -50.61
CA LEU A 46 -40.01 27.95 -50.49
C LEU A 46 -39.08 27.50 -49.36
N ALA A 47 -37.84 28.00 -49.31
CA ALA A 47 -36.90 27.71 -48.22
C ALA A 47 -37.45 28.10 -46.84
N GLY A 48 -38.29 29.13 -46.76
CA GLY A 48 -38.97 29.53 -45.53
C GLY A 48 -39.88 28.44 -44.97
N LEU A 49 -40.64 27.76 -45.83
CA LEU A 49 -41.69 26.80 -45.46
C LEU A 49 -41.21 25.36 -45.29
N LEU A 50 -40.09 24.96 -45.93
CA LEU A 50 -39.62 23.58 -45.86
C LEU A 50 -39.12 23.22 -44.44
N ASP A 51 -39.68 22.13 -43.90
CA ASP A 51 -39.29 21.56 -42.60
C ASP A 51 -38.19 20.51 -42.71
N ASP A 52 -38.09 19.81 -43.86
CA ASP A 52 -37.02 18.86 -44.11
C ASP A 52 -35.70 19.62 -44.30
N PRO A 53 -34.68 19.39 -43.45
CA PRO A 53 -33.40 20.09 -43.55
C PRO A 53 -32.68 19.86 -44.89
N VAL A 54 -32.87 18.72 -45.55
CA VAL A 54 -32.22 18.40 -46.82
C VAL A 54 -32.82 19.24 -47.95
N GLU A 55 -34.14 19.19 -48.09
CA GLU A 55 -34.84 19.99 -49.11
C GLU A 55 -34.67 21.50 -48.88
N LYS A 56 -34.64 21.93 -47.62
CA LYS A 56 -34.38 23.32 -47.24
C LYS A 56 -32.96 23.76 -47.60
N GLU A 57 -31.96 22.89 -47.43
CA GLU A 57 -30.57 23.15 -47.83
C GLU A 57 -30.46 23.31 -49.35
N ASP A 58 -31.14 22.46 -50.12
CA ASP A 58 -31.18 22.54 -51.59
C ASP A 58 -31.81 23.86 -52.06
N ALA A 59 -32.98 24.25 -51.50
CA ALA A 59 -33.61 25.52 -51.83
C ALA A 59 -32.72 26.73 -51.48
N LEU A 60 -32.05 26.71 -50.33
CA LEU A 60 -31.10 27.76 -49.93
C LEU A 60 -29.86 27.83 -50.84
N ASN A 61 -29.38 26.68 -51.35
CA ASN A 61 -28.29 26.65 -52.32
C ASN A 61 -28.70 27.31 -53.65
N HIS A 62 -29.96 27.13 -54.08
CA HIS A 62 -30.50 27.86 -55.22
C HIS A 62 -30.56 29.38 -54.98
N VAL A 63 -31.00 29.83 -53.79
CA VAL A 63 -30.98 31.25 -53.40
C VAL A 63 -29.55 31.81 -53.46
N LEU A 64 -28.57 31.12 -52.86
CA LEU A 64 -27.17 31.55 -52.83
C LEU A 64 -26.48 31.50 -54.19
N ARG A 65 -26.99 30.70 -55.14
CA ARG A 65 -26.52 30.70 -56.53
C ARG A 65 -26.98 31.95 -57.29
N LEU A 66 -28.21 32.40 -57.02
CA LEU A 66 -28.81 33.58 -57.66
C LEU A 66 -28.35 34.89 -57.01
N ASP A 67 -28.23 34.91 -55.68
CA ASP A 67 -27.68 36.00 -54.89
C ASP A 67 -26.62 35.47 -53.89
N PRO A 68 -25.34 35.44 -54.30
CA PRO A 68 -24.24 34.99 -53.45
C PRO A 68 -24.03 35.82 -52.19
N ASP A 69 -24.60 37.02 -52.07
CA ASP A 69 -24.45 37.91 -50.92
C ASP A 69 -25.68 37.97 -50.01
N ASN A 70 -26.66 37.11 -50.25
CA ASN A 70 -27.86 36.99 -49.44
C ASN A 70 -27.54 36.63 -47.97
N ALA A 71 -27.63 37.62 -47.09
CA ALA A 71 -27.31 37.46 -45.67
C ALA A 71 -28.26 36.48 -44.95
N THR A 72 -29.52 36.43 -45.37
CA THR A 72 -30.56 35.58 -44.79
C THR A 72 -30.28 34.11 -45.10
N ALA A 73 -29.98 33.79 -46.36
CA ALA A 73 -29.67 32.44 -46.81
C ALA A 73 -28.35 31.92 -46.19
N LYS A 74 -27.28 32.74 -46.17
CA LYS A 74 -26.01 32.38 -45.49
C LYS A 74 -26.23 32.04 -44.01
N LYS A 75 -27.07 32.81 -43.32
CA LYS A 75 -27.39 32.58 -41.89
C LYS A 75 -28.21 31.31 -41.69
N ALA A 76 -29.20 31.05 -42.55
CA ALA A 76 -30.00 29.82 -42.50
C ALA A 76 -29.15 28.58 -42.78
N PHE A 77 -28.28 28.63 -43.78
CA PHE A 77 -27.35 27.55 -44.13
C PHE A 77 -26.42 27.19 -42.97
N LYS A 78 -25.78 28.19 -42.36
CA LYS A 78 -24.92 27.98 -41.17
C LYS A 78 -25.67 27.39 -39.98
N LYS A 79 -26.97 27.69 -39.84
CA LYS A 79 -27.82 27.11 -38.79
C LYS A 79 -28.06 25.62 -39.04
N ILE A 80 -28.37 25.22 -40.28
CA ILE A 80 -28.57 23.83 -40.68
C ILE A 80 -27.26 23.04 -40.48
N GLU A 81 -26.12 23.58 -40.93
CA GLU A 81 -24.81 22.94 -40.74
C GLU A 81 -24.48 22.72 -39.25
N LYS A 82 -24.75 23.72 -38.40
CA LYS A 82 -24.57 23.61 -36.95
C LYS A 82 -25.52 22.59 -36.32
N GLN A 83 -26.76 22.47 -36.81
CA GLN A 83 -27.71 21.47 -36.36
C GLN A 83 -27.28 20.06 -36.77
N ARG A 84 -26.78 19.86 -38.00
CA ARG A 84 -26.21 18.59 -38.48
C ARG A 84 -25.01 18.16 -37.64
N LYS A 85 -24.01 19.04 -37.48
CA LYS A 85 -22.85 18.78 -36.61
C LYS A 85 -23.23 18.46 -35.17
N ARG A 86 -24.30 19.06 -34.63
CA ARG A 86 -24.82 18.75 -33.29
C ARG A 86 -25.59 17.43 -33.21
N ALA A 87 -26.30 17.04 -34.26
CA ALA A 87 -26.98 15.76 -34.34
C ALA A 87 -25.97 14.62 -34.46
N ASP A 88 -24.93 14.79 -35.30
CA ASP A 88 -23.83 13.84 -35.46
C ASP A 88 -23.00 13.72 -34.17
N ALA A 89 -22.80 14.84 -33.45
CA ALA A 89 -22.08 14.87 -32.18
C ALA A 89 -22.91 14.37 -30.97
N ASN A 90 -24.21 14.12 -31.11
CA ASN A 90 -25.04 13.64 -30.01
C ASN A 90 -25.43 12.16 -30.22
N PRO A 91 -24.68 11.20 -29.65
CA PRO A 91 -24.90 9.76 -29.86
C PRO A 91 -26.29 9.27 -29.43
N ILE A 92 -26.98 10.06 -28.61
CA ILE A 92 -28.25 9.68 -27.99
C ILE A 92 -29.46 10.07 -28.87
N LYS A 93 -29.38 11.09 -29.73
CA LYS A 93 -30.54 11.57 -30.51
C LYS A 93 -30.53 10.98 -31.93
N GLY A 94 -31.56 10.20 -32.28
CA GLY A 94 -31.69 9.51 -33.57
C GLY A 94 -32.66 8.32 -33.48
N ASN A 95 -32.87 7.61 -34.59
CA ASN A 95 -33.72 6.40 -34.59
C ASN A 95 -33.04 5.30 -33.75
N ALA A 96 -33.82 4.57 -32.94
CA ALA A 96 -33.30 3.62 -31.96
C ALA A 96 -32.60 2.41 -32.61
N ASP A 97 -33.03 2.05 -33.82
CA ASP A 97 -32.54 0.88 -34.56
C ASP A 97 -31.43 1.22 -35.58
N GLU A 98 -31.03 2.49 -35.65
CA GLU A 98 -29.95 2.94 -36.51
C GLU A 98 -28.58 2.62 -35.86
N GLU A 99 -27.68 2.07 -36.65
CA GLU A 99 -26.30 1.82 -36.21
C GLU A 99 -25.55 3.15 -36.13
N TRP A 100 -25.02 3.47 -34.95
CA TRP A 100 -24.24 4.71 -34.75
C TRP A 100 -22.76 4.47 -35.04
N ILE A 101 -22.27 3.30 -34.67
CA ILE A 101 -20.95 2.75 -35.00
C ILE A 101 -21.15 1.29 -35.42
N PRO A 102 -20.30 0.75 -36.31
CA PRO A 102 -20.46 -0.61 -36.81
C PRO A 102 -20.62 -1.62 -35.66
N GLY A 103 -21.76 -2.31 -35.64
CA GLY A 103 -22.05 -3.35 -34.65
C GLY A 103 -22.71 -2.88 -33.35
N ILE A 104 -22.95 -1.58 -33.11
CA ILE A 104 -23.68 -1.09 -31.92
C ILE A 104 -24.86 -0.22 -32.34
N LYS A 105 -26.07 -0.64 -31.94
CA LYS A 105 -27.30 0.13 -32.17
C LYS A 105 -27.41 1.27 -31.18
N ARG A 106 -28.01 2.39 -31.60
CA ARG A 106 -28.23 3.55 -30.72
C ARG A 106 -28.99 3.21 -29.43
N ARG A 107 -29.92 2.26 -29.47
CA ARG A 107 -30.64 1.78 -28.26
C ARG A 107 -29.73 1.13 -27.22
N GLU A 108 -28.74 0.36 -27.64
CA GLU A 108 -27.82 -0.34 -26.75
C GLU A 108 -26.87 0.65 -26.08
N LEU A 109 -26.42 1.65 -26.84
CA LEU A 109 -25.65 2.76 -26.31
C LEU A 109 -26.45 3.61 -25.29
N ARG A 110 -27.74 3.83 -25.54
CA ARG A 110 -28.63 4.51 -24.57
C ARG A 110 -28.74 3.76 -23.26
N TYR A 111 -28.93 2.44 -23.30
CA TYR A 111 -29.00 1.62 -22.08
C TYR A 111 -27.67 1.58 -21.34
N ALA A 112 -26.54 1.50 -22.05
CA ALA A 112 -25.22 1.55 -21.43
C ALA A 112 -24.97 2.87 -20.69
N LEU A 113 -25.35 4.01 -21.28
CA LEU A 113 -25.18 5.33 -20.67
C LEU A 113 -26.11 5.55 -19.45
N ILE A 114 -27.35 5.06 -19.52
CA ILE A 114 -28.26 5.10 -18.37
C ILE A 114 -27.74 4.19 -17.24
N GLY A 115 -27.27 2.99 -17.58
CA GLY A 115 -26.67 2.06 -16.62
C GLY A 115 -25.45 2.65 -15.94
N LEU A 116 -24.55 3.29 -16.69
CA LEU A 116 -23.38 3.98 -16.16
C LEU A 116 -23.79 5.09 -15.17
N ALA A 117 -24.76 5.93 -15.53
CA ALA A 117 -25.21 7.03 -14.68
C ALA A 117 -25.84 6.54 -13.37
N VAL A 118 -26.69 5.49 -13.42
CA VAL A 118 -27.26 4.88 -12.22
C VAL A 118 -26.17 4.24 -11.36
N PHE A 119 -25.23 3.52 -11.97
CA PHE A 119 -24.08 2.95 -11.29
C PHE A 119 -23.23 4.04 -10.60
N THR A 120 -23.00 5.17 -11.26
CA THR A 120 -22.21 6.26 -10.65
C THR A 120 -22.93 6.84 -9.44
N VAL A 121 -24.23 7.12 -9.53
CA VAL A 121 -25.02 7.63 -8.40
C VAL A 121 -25.05 6.63 -7.24
N PHE A 122 -25.15 5.33 -7.54
CA PHE A 122 -25.11 4.28 -6.53
C PHE A 122 -23.74 4.23 -5.83
N VAL A 123 -22.64 4.23 -6.57
CA VAL A 123 -21.27 4.22 -6.02
C VAL A 123 -21.02 5.45 -5.14
N PHE A 124 -21.40 6.65 -5.61
CA PHE A 124 -21.26 7.87 -4.80
C PHE A 124 -22.19 7.88 -3.57
N GLY A 125 -23.38 7.28 -3.67
CA GLY A 125 -24.29 7.11 -2.55
C GLY A 125 -23.71 6.17 -1.48
N VAL A 126 -23.15 5.03 -1.88
CA VAL A 126 -22.48 4.08 -0.98
C VAL A 126 -21.24 4.72 -0.35
N ALA A 127 -20.40 5.39 -1.14
CA ALA A 127 -19.24 6.12 -0.63
C ALA A 127 -19.65 7.21 0.38
N PHE A 128 -20.74 7.94 0.13
CA PHE A 128 -21.25 8.93 1.08
C PHE A 128 -21.72 8.29 2.39
N VAL A 129 -22.42 7.15 2.32
CA VAL A 129 -22.84 6.41 3.51
C VAL A 129 -21.62 5.93 4.32
N ILE A 130 -20.62 5.36 3.66
CA ILE A 130 -19.36 4.91 4.31
C ILE A 130 -18.66 6.11 4.96
N ILE A 131 -18.45 7.20 4.24
CA ILE A 131 -17.79 8.41 4.77
C ILE A 131 -18.59 8.98 5.96
N SER A 132 -19.93 8.96 5.90
CA SER A 132 -20.76 9.43 7.01
C SER A 132 -20.69 8.52 8.24
N ALA A 133 -20.61 7.21 8.04
CA ALA A 133 -20.48 6.23 9.11
C ALA A 133 -19.08 6.31 9.77
N VAL A 134 -18.02 6.45 8.97
CA VAL A 134 -16.65 6.68 9.44
C VAL A 134 -16.58 7.96 10.28
N LYS A 135 -17.16 9.07 9.81
CA LYS A 135 -17.20 10.33 10.57
C LYS A 135 -17.98 10.23 11.88
N GLN A 136 -19.07 9.46 11.90
CA GLN A 136 -19.83 9.23 13.12
C GLN A 136 -19.02 8.39 14.12
N GLN A 137 -18.32 7.35 13.63
CA GLN A 137 -17.46 6.51 14.43
C GLN A 137 -16.23 7.27 14.95
N GLU A 138 -15.63 8.16 14.15
CA GLU A 138 -14.56 9.08 14.57
C GLU A 138 -15.02 9.97 15.73
N ALA A 139 -16.22 10.56 15.64
CA ALA A 139 -16.77 11.39 16.71
C ALA A 139 -17.04 10.60 18.01
N GLU A 140 -17.51 9.36 17.89
CA GLU A 140 -17.71 8.46 19.04
C GLU A 140 -16.36 8.02 19.64
N ARG A 141 -15.35 7.76 18.81
CA ARG A 141 -13.99 7.39 19.23
C ARG A 141 -13.23 8.55 19.87
N GLU A 142 -13.33 9.77 19.34
CA GLU A 142 -12.73 10.96 19.97
C GLU A 142 -13.33 11.21 21.36
N ALA A 143 -14.64 10.97 21.52
CA ALA A 143 -15.30 11.06 22.82
C ALA A 143 -14.79 9.97 23.79
N GLU A 144 -14.56 8.75 23.31
CA GLU A 144 -14.04 7.64 24.12
C GLU A 144 -12.56 7.82 24.50
N VAL A 145 -11.71 8.24 23.56
CA VAL A 145 -10.30 8.57 23.80
C VAL A 145 -10.17 9.74 24.79
N THR A 146 -11.01 10.77 24.67
CA THR A 146 -11.04 11.88 25.64
C THR A 146 -11.47 11.40 27.02
N ALA A 147 -12.45 10.49 27.10
CA ALA A 147 -12.88 9.89 28.36
C ALA A 147 -11.81 8.97 28.97
N GLN A 148 -11.00 8.30 28.14
CA GLN A 148 -9.93 7.41 28.56
C GLN A 148 -8.68 8.21 29.00
N ALA A 149 -8.33 9.28 28.29
CA ALA A 149 -7.29 10.24 28.69
C ALA A 149 -7.60 10.87 30.06
N ALA A 150 -8.86 11.24 30.30
CA ALA A 150 -9.30 11.75 31.61
C ALA A 150 -9.20 10.70 32.74
N ARG A 151 -9.31 9.39 32.44
CA ARG A 151 -9.08 8.32 33.42
C ARG A 151 -7.59 8.08 33.68
N ILE A 152 -6.75 8.23 32.65
CA ILE A 152 -5.29 8.11 32.75
C ILE A 152 -4.70 9.28 33.57
N GLU A 153 -5.17 10.52 33.38
CA GLU A 153 -4.78 11.67 34.22
C GLU A 153 -5.13 11.48 35.71
N GLY A 154 -6.22 10.75 36.01
CA GLY A 154 -6.57 10.37 37.39
C GLY A 154 -5.62 9.33 38.00
N PHE A 155 -5.04 8.45 37.18
CA PHE A 155 -4.08 7.45 37.61
C PHE A 155 -2.66 8.01 37.78
N THR A 156 -2.23 8.93 36.91
CA THR A 156 -0.89 9.55 36.98
C THR A 156 -0.70 10.43 38.21
N GLN A 157 -1.72 11.19 38.63
CA GLN A 157 -1.65 11.95 39.90
C GLN A 157 -1.48 11.07 41.14
N THR A 158 -2.00 9.84 41.10
CA THR A 158 -1.93 8.89 42.23
C THR A 158 -0.57 8.14 42.25
N ALA A 159 0.02 7.91 41.08
CA ALA A 159 1.33 7.29 40.91
C ALA A 159 2.48 8.27 41.19
N GLU A 160 2.40 9.53 40.74
CA GLU A 160 3.43 10.55 40.98
C GLU A 160 3.61 10.86 42.48
N TYR A 161 2.54 10.84 43.28
CA TYR A 161 2.64 11.04 44.73
C TYR A 161 3.38 9.88 45.45
N SER A 162 3.32 8.67 44.88
CA SER A 162 3.97 7.48 45.46
C SER A 162 5.46 7.40 45.11
N ILE A 163 5.84 7.84 43.89
CA ILE A 163 7.22 7.79 43.38
C ILE A 163 8.08 8.93 43.96
N VAL A 164 7.52 10.13 44.17
CA VAL A 164 8.25 11.26 44.77
C VAL A 164 8.57 11.01 46.25
N SER A 165 7.71 10.27 46.97
CA SER A 165 7.93 9.95 48.40
C SER A 165 9.09 8.97 48.65
N THR A 166 9.36 8.08 47.69
CA THR A 166 10.39 7.02 47.79
C THR A 166 11.74 7.48 47.26
N GLY A 167 11.78 8.28 46.18
CA GLY A 167 13.04 8.84 45.65
C GLY A 167 13.71 9.85 46.60
N THR A 168 12.93 10.66 47.31
CA THR A 168 13.47 11.70 48.22
C THR A 168 14.15 11.10 49.46
N ALA A 169 13.67 9.95 49.96
CA ALA A 169 14.24 9.30 51.14
C ALA A 169 15.59 8.62 50.87
N VAL A 170 15.81 8.13 49.65
CA VAL A 170 17.07 7.45 49.25
C VAL A 170 18.17 8.48 48.95
N ALA A 171 17.83 9.60 48.29
CA ALA A 171 18.77 10.68 48.01
C ALA A 171 19.28 11.37 49.29
N GLN A 172 18.40 11.63 50.26
CA GLN A 172 18.77 12.26 51.54
C GLN A 172 19.72 11.36 52.37
N ALA A 173 19.50 10.04 52.36
CA ALA A 173 20.35 9.08 53.06
C ALA A 173 21.77 8.96 52.46
N GLN A 174 21.91 9.18 51.14
CA GLN A 174 23.21 9.20 50.47
C GLN A 174 23.96 10.52 50.69
N GLU A 175 23.27 11.66 50.76
CA GLU A 175 23.90 12.94 51.12
C GLU A 175 24.41 12.96 52.57
N ASP A 176 23.64 12.45 53.52
CA ASP A 176 24.03 12.40 54.94
C ASP A 176 25.23 11.46 55.20
N ALA A 177 25.32 10.34 54.47
CA ALA A 177 26.45 9.42 54.54
C ALA A 177 27.74 10.03 53.96
N THR A 178 27.60 10.85 52.92
CA THR A 178 28.73 11.50 52.22
C THR A 178 29.23 12.73 52.99
N ALA A 179 28.33 13.52 53.59
CA ALA A 179 28.66 14.66 54.45
C ALA A 179 29.42 14.24 55.72
N THR A 180 29.14 13.05 56.25
CA THR A 180 29.83 12.51 57.43
C THR A 180 31.30 12.15 57.11
N GLN A 181 31.60 11.64 55.92
CA GLN A 181 32.97 11.30 55.53
C GLN A 181 33.84 12.52 55.16
N LEU A 182 33.27 13.55 54.53
CA LEU A 182 34.02 14.77 54.13
C LEU A 182 34.39 15.69 55.31
N SER A 183 33.73 15.57 56.46
CA SER A 183 34.01 16.37 57.65
C SER A 183 35.32 15.99 58.38
N LEU A 184 35.91 14.82 58.06
CA LEU A 184 37.08 14.29 58.76
C LEU A 184 38.44 14.61 58.08
N THR A 185 38.47 15.17 56.87
CA THR A 185 39.71 15.24 56.07
C THR A 185 39.92 16.52 55.25
N THR A 186 39.55 17.72 55.73
CA THR A 186 39.78 18.94 54.93
C THR A 186 40.49 20.05 55.72
N ALA A 187 41.69 20.43 55.26
CA ALA A 187 42.43 21.61 55.69
C ALA A 187 41.99 22.85 54.88
N THR A 188 41.90 24.00 55.55
CA THR A 188 41.44 25.29 55.00
C THR A 188 42.37 25.84 53.91
N PRO A 189 41.91 26.09 52.66
CA PRO A 189 42.68 26.86 51.69
C PRO A 189 42.51 28.37 51.88
N THR A 190 43.59 29.11 51.63
CA THR A 190 43.65 30.59 51.59
C THR A 190 43.29 31.11 50.20
N PRO A 191 42.51 32.20 50.06
CA PRO A 191 42.11 32.72 48.74
C PRO A 191 43.31 33.36 48.00
N THR A 192 43.46 33.02 46.72
CA THR A 192 44.38 33.68 45.77
C THR A 192 43.54 34.34 44.67
N GLU A 193 43.96 35.54 44.25
CA GLU A 193 43.24 36.43 43.34
C GLU A 193 43.10 35.91 41.90
N THR A 194 41.98 36.26 41.28
CA THR A 194 41.60 35.92 39.90
C THR A 194 42.22 36.92 38.91
N PRO A 195 42.97 36.48 37.89
CA PRO A 195 43.39 37.35 36.80
C PRO A 195 42.26 37.52 35.77
N ASP A 196 42.03 38.77 35.39
CA ASP A 196 41.10 39.21 34.35
C ASP A 196 41.72 38.98 32.97
N LEU A 197 41.09 38.15 32.12
CA LEU A 197 41.52 37.91 30.74
C LEU A 197 40.46 38.50 29.77
N PRO A 198 40.87 39.26 28.74
CA PRO A 198 39.94 39.81 27.76
C PRO A 198 39.33 38.71 26.88
N PRO A 199 38.10 38.89 26.37
CA PRO A 199 37.40 37.86 25.59
C PRO A 199 38.17 37.55 24.31
N THR A 200 38.54 36.28 24.15
CA THR A 200 39.04 35.74 22.87
C THR A 200 37.82 35.32 22.05
N PHE A 201 37.76 35.72 20.78
CA PHE A 201 36.74 35.25 19.84
C PHE A 201 36.88 33.74 19.67
N THR A 202 35.99 32.97 20.29
CA THR A 202 35.78 31.57 19.96
C THR A 202 35.04 31.52 18.62
N PRO A 203 35.57 30.87 17.57
CA PRO A 203 34.78 30.62 16.36
C PRO A 203 33.55 29.82 16.77
N THR A 204 32.36 30.29 16.39
CA THR A 204 31.12 29.53 16.53
C THR A 204 31.29 28.23 15.74
N ALA A 205 31.28 27.09 16.43
CA ALA A 205 31.17 25.81 15.75
C ALA A 205 29.84 25.80 14.98
N GLU A 206 29.90 25.63 13.66
CA GLU A 206 28.75 25.13 12.91
C GLU A 206 28.37 23.79 13.55
N ALA A 207 27.09 23.63 13.91
CA ALA A 207 26.62 22.37 14.49
C ALA A 207 26.83 21.25 13.47
N THR A 208 27.70 20.32 13.83
CA THR A 208 27.87 19.00 13.22
C THR A 208 26.51 18.31 13.07
N GLU A 209 26.30 17.65 11.94
CA GLU A 209 25.08 16.89 11.66
C GLU A 209 24.70 15.90 12.78
N VAL A 210 23.38 15.91 13.00
CA VAL A 210 22.46 15.15 13.85
C VAL A 210 22.96 13.79 14.36
N LEU A 211 22.84 13.60 15.69
CA LEU A 211 22.89 12.29 16.34
C LEU A 211 21.75 11.41 15.77
N LEU A 212 22.05 10.37 14.99
CA LEU A 212 21.03 9.46 14.44
C LEU A 212 20.66 8.37 15.47
N ARG A 213 21.57 8.05 16.39
CA ARG A 213 21.36 7.07 17.45
C ARG A 213 20.64 7.66 18.67
N GLN A 214 19.46 7.14 18.98
CA GLN A 214 18.59 7.56 20.09
C GLN A 214 18.75 6.69 21.35
N PHE A 215 19.23 5.45 21.21
CA PHE A 215 19.46 4.52 22.33
C PHE A 215 20.93 4.07 22.40
N GLU A 216 21.36 3.57 23.55
CA GLU A 216 22.71 3.03 23.71
C GLU A 216 22.91 1.77 22.83
N LEU A 217 24.17 1.45 22.54
CA LEU A 217 24.51 0.16 21.92
C LEU A 217 24.12 -1.00 22.83
N PRO A 218 23.87 -2.18 22.26
CA PRO A 218 23.72 -3.40 23.03
C PRO A 218 24.95 -3.61 23.94
N PRO A 219 24.77 -4.01 25.20
CA PRO A 219 25.88 -4.30 26.09
C PRO A 219 26.67 -5.52 25.59
N SER A 220 27.94 -5.62 26.00
CA SER A 220 28.89 -6.58 25.44
C SER A 220 28.58 -8.06 25.71
N ASP A 221 27.64 -8.32 26.62
CA ASP A 221 27.10 -9.66 26.91
C ASP A 221 26.05 -10.10 25.90
N VAL A 222 25.50 -9.18 25.09
CA VAL A 222 24.67 -9.49 23.93
C VAL A 222 25.57 -9.97 22.80
N THR A 223 25.53 -11.27 22.51
CA THR A 223 26.42 -11.91 21.51
C THR A 223 25.68 -12.35 20.25
N GLY A 224 26.47 -12.67 19.22
CA GLY A 224 25.99 -13.15 17.93
C GLY A 224 26.03 -12.05 16.87
N SER A 225 25.37 -12.33 15.76
CA SER A 225 25.30 -11.47 14.58
C SER A 225 23.89 -11.42 14.03
N ILE A 226 23.50 -10.25 13.54
CA ILE A 226 22.23 -10.04 12.86
C ILE A 226 22.48 -9.87 11.36
N TYR A 227 21.92 -10.77 10.58
CA TYR A 227 21.82 -10.66 9.14
C TYR A 227 20.59 -9.82 8.80
N ALA A 228 20.77 -8.81 7.97
CA ALA A 228 19.80 -7.76 7.71
C ALA A 228 19.92 -7.30 6.25
N TRP A 229 18.96 -6.49 5.80
CA TRP A 229 19.09 -5.75 4.55
C TRP A 229 18.71 -4.29 4.77
N GLY A 230 19.41 -3.38 4.11
CA GLY A 230 19.19 -1.97 4.33
C GLY A 230 20.08 -1.02 3.54
N GLY A 231 19.81 0.26 3.73
CA GLY A 231 20.59 1.35 3.15
C GLY A 231 19.93 2.04 1.96
N SER A 232 20.75 2.79 1.22
CA SER A 232 20.27 3.72 0.20
C SER A 232 19.45 3.04 -0.91
N PRO A 233 18.22 3.48 -1.19
CA PRO A 233 17.33 2.89 -2.19
C PRO A 233 17.60 3.38 -3.62
N ILE A 234 18.82 3.90 -3.91
CA ILE A 234 19.15 4.52 -5.21
C ILE A 234 18.97 3.54 -6.38
N VAL A 235 19.30 2.26 -6.19
CA VAL A 235 19.21 1.25 -7.25
C VAL A 235 17.84 0.57 -7.28
N SER A 236 17.30 0.24 -6.11
CA SER A 236 15.98 -0.36 -5.94
C SER A 236 15.38 0.09 -4.61
N ARG A 237 14.06 0.32 -4.58
CA ARG A 237 13.34 0.72 -3.36
C ARG A 237 13.10 -0.46 -2.43
N ASP A 238 12.88 -1.64 -3.01
CA ASP A 238 12.41 -2.82 -2.27
C ASP A 238 13.55 -3.81 -1.98
N PHE A 239 14.62 -3.75 -2.79
CA PHE A 239 15.79 -4.63 -2.66
C PHE A 239 17.02 -3.82 -2.24
N LEU A 240 17.53 -4.10 -1.04
CA LEU A 240 18.57 -3.31 -0.38
C LEU A 240 19.84 -4.14 -0.16
N ASN A 241 20.91 -3.50 0.33
CA ASN A 241 22.19 -4.19 0.51
C ASN A 241 22.08 -5.28 1.57
N PHE A 242 22.66 -6.46 1.30
CA PHE A 242 22.82 -7.51 2.30
C PHE A 242 23.88 -7.12 3.34
N ARG A 243 23.47 -6.98 4.60
CA ARG A 243 24.29 -6.47 5.71
C ARG A 243 24.40 -7.50 6.85
N LEU A 244 25.55 -7.50 7.50
CA LEU A 244 25.85 -8.27 8.70
C LEU A 244 26.29 -7.31 9.80
N TYR A 245 25.57 -7.32 10.91
CA TYR A 245 25.91 -6.60 12.13
C TYR A 245 26.45 -7.58 13.16
N ARG A 246 27.65 -7.34 13.70
CA ARG A 246 28.20 -8.13 14.81
C ARG A 246 27.91 -7.39 16.12
N LEU A 247 27.28 -8.05 17.08
CA LEU A 247 26.77 -7.37 18.28
C LEU A 247 27.85 -6.95 19.27
N ALA A 248 29.02 -7.58 19.20
CA ALA A 248 30.18 -7.18 19.99
C ALA A 248 30.89 -5.92 19.46
N ASP A 249 30.51 -5.41 18.28
CA ASP A 249 31.14 -4.28 17.62
C ASP A 249 30.42 -2.94 17.93
N ASP A 250 30.80 -1.85 17.27
CA ASP A 250 30.32 -0.48 17.49
C ASP A 250 28.98 -0.14 16.79
N GLY A 251 28.25 -1.16 16.35
CA GLY A 251 27.04 -1.03 15.52
C GLY A 251 27.33 -0.84 14.03
N ALA A 252 28.60 -0.92 13.60
CA ALA A 252 28.94 -0.96 12.19
C ALA A 252 28.49 -2.28 11.54
N PHE A 253 28.15 -2.22 10.25
CA PHE A 253 27.84 -3.40 9.45
C PHE A 253 28.96 -3.71 8.46
N THR A 254 29.07 -4.98 8.10
CA THR A 254 29.79 -5.42 6.91
C THR A 254 28.79 -5.82 5.82
N ARG A 255 29.04 -5.40 4.58
CA ARG A 255 28.27 -5.90 3.44
C ARG A 255 28.69 -7.34 3.14
N VAL A 256 27.71 -8.25 3.01
CA VAL A 256 27.99 -9.69 2.85
C VAL A 256 28.44 -10.00 1.43
N ASN A 257 27.74 -9.46 0.43
CA ASN A 257 28.07 -9.58 -0.99
C ASN A 257 27.47 -8.41 -1.79
N GLU A 258 27.61 -8.45 -3.12
CA GLU A 258 27.11 -7.40 -4.01
C GLU A 258 25.60 -7.47 -4.31
N ASP A 259 24.87 -8.42 -3.72
CA ASP A 259 23.46 -8.61 -4.02
C ASP A 259 22.59 -7.48 -3.42
N LEU A 260 21.50 -7.20 -4.13
CA LEU A 260 20.36 -6.44 -3.63
C LEU A 260 19.27 -7.44 -3.29
N ILE A 261 18.86 -7.45 -2.02
CA ILE A 261 18.07 -8.53 -1.45
C ILE A 261 16.85 -8.03 -0.68
N GLN A 262 15.93 -8.96 -0.44
CA GLN A 262 14.79 -8.80 0.47
C GLN A 262 14.57 -10.12 1.25
N ASP A 263 14.04 -10.00 2.46
CA ASP A 263 13.56 -11.12 3.29
C ASP A 263 14.61 -12.22 3.49
N VAL A 264 15.76 -11.82 4.04
CA VAL A 264 16.84 -12.78 4.33
C VAL A 264 16.49 -13.67 5.51
N SER A 265 16.69 -14.97 5.30
CA SER A 265 16.74 -16.00 6.33
C SER A 265 18.10 -16.68 6.27
N VAL A 266 18.70 -16.92 7.43
CA VAL A 266 20.02 -17.54 7.58
C VAL A 266 19.88 -18.74 8.48
N ASN A 267 20.44 -19.86 8.05
CA ASN A 267 20.40 -21.04 8.87
C ASN A 267 21.21 -20.83 10.18
N PRO A 268 20.80 -21.42 11.32
CA PRO A 268 21.46 -21.28 12.63
C PRO A 268 22.95 -21.60 12.69
N ASP A 269 23.50 -22.30 11.70
CA ASP A 269 24.94 -22.58 11.62
C ASP A 269 25.70 -21.53 10.79
N ALA A 270 25.02 -20.45 10.36
CA ALA A 270 25.55 -19.35 9.55
C ALA A 270 26.30 -19.81 8.27
N THR A 271 25.84 -20.90 7.66
CA THR A 271 26.47 -21.48 6.47
C THR A 271 25.72 -21.15 5.20
N VAL A 272 24.42 -20.90 5.29
CA VAL A 272 23.56 -20.68 4.13
C VAL A 272 22.57 -19.55 4.43
N ALA A 273 22.44 -18.62 3.47
CA ALA A 273 21.40 -17.60 3.49
C ALA A 273 20.46 -17.80 2.30
N THR A 274 19.16 -17.71 2.57
CA THR A 274 18.06 -17.74 1.60
C THR A 274 17.38 -16.38 1.57
N TYR A 275 17.18 -15.82 0.39
CA TYR A 275 16.58 -14.49 0.21
C TYR A 275 16.01 -14.33 -1.20
N LEU A 276 15.21 -13.29 -1.42
CA LEU A 276 14.91 -12.84 -2.78
C LEU A 276 16.04 -11.94 -3.28
N ARG A 277 16.58 -12.24 -4.46
CA ARG A 277 17.64 -11.46 -5.11
C ARG A 277 17.07 -10.68 -6.28
N PHE A 278 17.42 -9.40 -6.40
CA PHE A 278 17.08 -8.58 -7.57
C PHE A 278 18.19 -8.57 -8.62
N PHE A 279 17.84 -8.92 -9.85
CA PHE A 279 18.73 -8.93 -11.00
C PHE A 279 18.53 -7.65 -11.82
N THR A 280 19.37 -6.64 -11.55
CA THR A 280 19.28 -5.31 -12.18
C THR A 280 19.28 -5.34 -13.71
N SER A 281 19.96 -6.31 -14.33
CA SER A 281 20.00 -6.45 -15.80
C SER A 281 18.69 -6.96 -16.41
N GLN A 282 17.89 -7.68 -15.63
CA GLN A 282 16.62 -8.30 -16.07
C GLN A 282 15.40 -7.59 -15.49
N SER A 283 15.60 -6.73 -14.47
CA SER A 283 14.52 -6.09 -13.71
C SER A 283 13.55 -7.11 -13.10
N GLU A 284 14.08 -8.26 -12.69
CA GLU A 284 13.34 -9.37 -12.11
C GLU A 284 13.97 -9.77 -10.78
N SER A 285 13.19 -10.45 -9.94
CA SER A 285 13.68 -11.06 -8.70
C SER A 285 13.47 -12.57 -8.72
N SER A 286 14.30 -13.29 -7.99
CA SER A 286 14.14 -14.74 -7.83
C SER A 286 14.61 -15.19 -6.46
N LEU A 287 14.08 -16.32 -6.01
CA LEU A 287 14.57 -17.01 -4.83
C LEU A 287 16.03 -17.40 -5.04
N TYR A 288 16.86 -17.12 -4.05
CA TYR A 288 18.29 -17.34 -4.11
C TYR A 288 18.78 -17.92 -2.79
N GLN A 289 19.75 -18.83 -2.88
CA GLN A 289 20.40 -19.42 -1.72
C GLN A 289 21.91 -19.38 -1.95
N VAL A 290 22.63 -18.77 -1.01
CA VAL A 290 24.08 -18.57 -1.08
C VAL A 290 24.76 -19.27 0.07
N ASN A 291 25.93 -19.85 -0.21
CA ASN A 291 26.83 -20.33 0.83
C ASN A 291 27.57 -19.14 1.44
N LEU A 292 27.39 -18.89 2.74
CA LEU A 292 28.02 -17.77 3.43
C LEU A 292 29.54 -17.95 3.63
N ALA A 293 30.05 -19.19 3.52
CA ALA A 293 31.50 -19.45 3.52
C ALA A 293 32.15 -19.26 2.15
N ASP A 294 31.38 -19.37 1.06
CA ASP A 294 31.83 -19.12 -0.32
C ASP A 294 30.71 -18.42 -1.12
N PRO A 295 30.56 -17.10 -0.97
CA PRO A 295 29.47 -16.35 -1.60
C PRO A 295 29.58 -16.26 -3.13
N GLU A 296 30.68 -16.72 -3.72
CA GLU A 296 30.89 -16.82 -5.17
C GLU A 296 30.48 -18.19 -5.74
N ALA A 297 30.09 -19.15 -4.89
CA ALA A 297 29.59 -20.44 -5.33
C ALA A 297 28.32 -20.30 -6.20
N LEU A 298 28.14 -21.22 -7.15
CA LEU A 298 26.93 -21.25 -7.96
C LEU A 298 25.70 -21.43 -7.05
N PRO A 299 24.62 -20.66 -7.29
CA PRO A 299 23.42 -20.73 -6.46
C PRO A 299 22.71 -22.07 -6.59
N THR A 300 21.89 -22.39 -5.59
CA THR A 300 20.93 -23.49 -5.67
C THR A 300 20.00 -23.29 -6.87
N ASP A 301 19.77 -24.35 -7.64
CA ASP A 301 18.84 -24.35 -8.76
C ASP A 301 17.41 -24.54 -8.26
N PHE A 302 16.57 -23.53 -8.47
CA PHE A 302 15.15 -23.53 -8.09
C PHE A 302 14.21 -23.74 -9.29
N ALA A 303 14.71 -24.24 -10.43
CA ALA A 303 13.89 -24.50 -11.63
C ALA A 303 12.62 -25.30 -11.34
N LEU A 304 12.67 -26.24 -10.37
CA LEU A 304 11.54 -27.07 -9.98
C LEU A 304 10.30 -26.25 -9.55
N ILE A 305 10.50 -25.09 -8.90
CA ILE A 305 9.41 -24.23 -8.44
C ILE A 305 8.63 -23.72 -9.65
N TYR A 306 9.34 -23.22 -10.66
CA TYR A 306 8.74 -22.69 -11.88
C TYR A 306 8.12 -23.80 -12.75
N GLU A 307 8.73 -24.99 -12.78
CA GLU A 307 8.18 -26.16 -13.48
C GLU A 307 6.87 -26.66 -12.85
N SER A 308 6.67 -26.39 -11.56
CA SER A 308 5.42 -26.72 -10.85
C SER A 308 4.25 -25.78 -11.17
N GLY A 309 4.48 -24.71 -11.94
CA GLY A 309 3.46 -23.71 -12.26
C GLY A 309 3.33 -22.59 -11.23
N ILE A 310 4.29 -22.47 -10.29
CA ILE A 310 4.32 -21.40 -9.30
C ILE A 310 5.28 -20.30 -9.78
N TYR A 311 4.82 -19.05 -9.86
CA TYR A 311 5.58 -17.98 -10.55
C TYR A 311 5.82 -16.70 -9.73
N THR A 312 4.99 -16.41 -8.74
CA THR A 312 5.30 -15.39 -7.72
C THR A 312 5.99 -16.10 -6.57
N ILE A 313 7.13 -15.58 -6.10
CA ILE A 313 7.81 -16.10 -4.90
C ILE A 313 8.17 -14.89 -4.04
N VAL A 314 7.59 -14.80 -2.84
CA VAL A 314 7.88 -13.74 -1.87
C VAL A 314 7.98 -14.29 -0.44
N ASP A 315 8.59 -13.50 0.45
CA ASP A 315 8.76 -13.80 1.87
C ASP A 315 9.33 -15.21 2.19
N PRO A 316 10.48 -15.63 1.60
CA PRO A 316 11.04 -16.94 1.89
C PRO A 316 11.58 -17.04 3.31
N GLN A 317 11.40 -18.20 3.94
CA GLN A 317 12.02 -18.57 5.22
C GLN A 317 12.51 -20.02 5.15
N ALA A 318 13.65 -20.34 5.75
CA ALA A 318 14.26 -21.66 5.67
C ALA A 318 14.33 -22.37 7.04
N THR A 319 14.29 -23.71 7.03
CA THR A 319 14.57 -24.52 8.22
C THR A 319 16.03 -24.44 8.66
N ARG A 320 16.32 -24.93 9.87
CA ARG A 320 17.68 -24.89 10.44
C ARG A 320 18.74 -25.59 9.59
N ASP A 321 18.36 -26.62 8.86
CA ASP A 321 19.25 -27.35 7.97
C ASP A 321 19.36 -26.73 6.57
N GLY A 322 18.57 -25.69 6.27
CA GLY A 322 18.50 -25.04 4.96
C GLY A 322 17.83 -25.88 3.88
N ASN A 323 17.25 -27.04 4.22
CA ASN A 323 16.72 -27.99 3.26
C ASN A 323 15.25 -27.76 2.90
N LYS A 324 14.47 -27.13 3.78
CA LYS A 324 13.09 -26.77 3.50
C LYS A 324 12.96 -25.26 3.47
N ILE A 325 12.32 -24.75 2.42
CA ILE A 325 12.06 -23.33 2.27
C ILE A 325 10.56 -23.15 2.12
N VAL A 326 9.95 -22.42 3.05
CA VAL A 326 8.57 -21.95 2.94
C VAL A 326 8.56 -20.57 2.28
N PHE A 327 7.57 -20.30 1.45
CA PHE A 327 7.41 -19.02 0.76
C PHE A 327 5.95 -18.82 0.35
N ILE A 328 5.61 -17.57 -0.01
CA ILE A 328 4.33 -17.27 -0.65
C ILE A 328 4.46 -17.46 -2.15
N GLY A 329 3.58 -18.29 -2.68
CA GLY A 329 3.49 -18.65 -4.08
C GLY A 329 2.19 -18.19 -4.71
N ARG A 330 2.16 -18.09 -6.04
CA ARG A 330 0.91 -18.05 -6.82
C ARG A 330 0.98 -19.07 -7.95
N ASP A 331 -0.01 -19.95 -8.02
CA ASP A 331 -0.18 -20.91 -9.12
C ASP A 331 -0.70 -20.18 -10.37
N ILE A 332 -0.20 -20.51 -11.55
CA ILE A 332 -0.67 -19.94 -12.84
C ILE A 332 -2.17 -20.13 -13.09
N ASN A 333 -2.80 -21.10 -12.45
CA ASN A 333 -4.21 -21.41 -12.61
C ASN A 333 -5.09 -20.82 -11.51
N GLU A 334 -4.50 -20.26 -10.45
CA GLU A 334 -5.20 -19.70 -9.30
C GLU A 334 -4.95 -18.20 -9.17
N GLU A 335 -5.98 -17.45 -8.74
CA GLU A 335 -5.84 -15.99 -8.58
C GLU A 335 -5.24 -15.61 -7.22
N HIS A 336 -5.19 -16.54 -6.26
CA HIS A 336 -4.81 -16.27 -4.87
C HIS A 336 -3.37 -16.68 -4.55
N SER A 337 -2.77 -15.95 -3.62
CA SER A 337 -1.44 -16.27 -3.10
C SER A 337 -1.55 -17.25 -1.93
N GLY A 338 -0.84 -18.37 -2.00
CA GLY A 338 -0.82 -19.42 -0.99
C GLY A 338 0.54 -19.64 -0.36
N VAL A 339 0.59 -20.42 0.72
CA VAL A 339 1.82 -20.90 1.34
C VAL A 339 2.27 -22.19 0.65
N TYR A 340 3.53 -22.19 0.20
CA TYR A 340 4.18 -23.34 -0.42
C TYR A 340 5.48 -23.64 0.28
N MET A 341 5.92 -24.89 0.17
CA MET A 341 7.21 -25.33 0.65
C MET A 341 7.92 -26.12 -0.44
N VAL A 342 9.21 -25.85 -0.63
CA VAL A 342 10.11 -26.73 -1.38
C VAL A 342 10.96 -27.51 -0.40
N ASP A 343 11.02 -28.83 -0.57
CA ASP A 343 11.96 -29.71 0.12
C ASP A 343 13.11 -30.05 -0.84
N LEU A 344 14.30 -29.54 -0.53
CA LEU A 344 15.51 -29.68 -1.34
C LEU A 344 16.17 -31.06 -1.16
N THR A 345 15.80 -31.83 -0.13
CA THR A 345 16.31 -33.19 0.04
C THR A 345 15.58 -34.17 -0.87
N THR A 346 14.27 -34.01 -1.04
CA THR A 346 13.43 -34.85 -1.90
C THR A 346 13.22 -34.24 -3.29
N ASN A 347 13.52 -32.96 -3.46
CA ASN A 347 13.25 -32.16 -4.66
C ASN A 347 11.74 -32.13 -4.97
N GLU A 348 10.92 -31.94 -3.94
CA GLU A 348 9.45 -31.94 -4.01
C GLU A 348 8.86 -30.58 -3.62
N MET A 349 7.80 -30.18 -4.35
CA MET A 349 6.92 -29.08 -3.95
C MET A 349 5.77 -29.60 -3.10
N VAL A 350 5.52 -28.91 -2.00
CA VAL A 350 4.39 -29.16 -1.10
C VAL A 350 3.52 -27.91 -1.05
N VAL A 351 2.24 -28.08 -1.39
CA VAL A 351 1.21 -27.05 -1.22
C VAL A 351 0.72 -27.09 0.24
N ILE A 352 1.00 -26.03 1.00
CA ILE A 352 0.70 -25.96 2.45
C ILE A 352 -0.74 -25.48 2.67
N SER A 353 -1.11 -24.33 2.10
CA SER A 353 -2.48 -23.81 2.15
C SER A 353 -3.31 -24.34 0.99
N ARG A 354 -4.55 -24.79 1.23
CA ARG A 354 -5.44 -25.39 0.22
C ARG A 354 -6.84 -24.78 0.21
N ASP A 355 -6.98 -23.59 0.76
CA ASP A 355 -8.20 -22.79 0.81
C ASP A 355 -8.06 -21.53 -0.05
N ASP A 356 -9.16 -20.78 -0.21
CA ASP A 356 -9.23 -19.59 -1.07
C ASP A 356 -8.74 -18.31 -0.37
N ALA A 357 -8.17 -18.41 0.83
CA ALA A 357 -7.63 -17.29 1.58
C ALA A 357 -6.31 -16.77 0.97
N GLN A 358 -5.98 -15.50 1.25
CA GLN A 358 -4.70 -14.93 0.87
C GLN A 358 -3.70 -15.07 2.02
N TYR A 359 -2.49 -15.52 1.69
CA TYR A 359 -1.42 -15.70 2.68
C TYR A 359 -0.24 -14.76 2.41
N ARG A 360 0.36 -14.29 3.51
CA ARG A 360 1.55 -13.43 3.50
C ARG A 360 2.53 -13.83 4.61
N GLN A 361 3.80 -13.49 4.43
CA GLN A 361 4.83 -13.54 5.48
C GLN A 361 4.89 -14.86 6.27
N PRO A 362 5.10 -16.02 5.60
CA PRO A 362 5.15 -17.29 6.26
C PRO A 362 6.49 -17.43 7.01
N THR A 363 6.47 -18.16 8.11
CA THR A 363 7.66 -18.56 8.85
C THR A 363 7.59 -20.05 9.14
N ILE A 364 8.74 -20.72 9.11
CA ILE A 364 8.87 -22.13 9.49
C ILE A 364 9.69 -22.23 10.78
N SER A 365 9.26 -23.10 11.68
CA SER A 365 10.02 -23.43 12.89
C SER A 365 11.35 -24.11 12.53
N SER A 366 12.36 -23.97 13.40
CA SER A 366 13.72 -24.45 13.12
C SER A 366 13.78 -25.95 12.79
N ASP A 367 12.93 -26.76 13.40
CA ASP A 367 12.83 -28.21 13.18
C ASP A 367 11.85 -28.59 12.04
N GLY A 368 11.13 -27.62 11.48
CA GLY A 368 10.13 -27.83 10.43
C GLY A 368 8.82 -28.45 10.91
N SER A 369 8.56 -28.52 12.23
CA SER A 369 7.35 -29.11 12.80
C SER A 369 6.11 -28.23 12.61
N TYR A 370 6.30 -26.93 12.46
CA TYR A 370 5.25 -25.92 12.37
C TYR A 370 5.59 -24.85 11.33
N ILE A 371 4.56 -24.39 10.63
CA ILE A 371 4.59 -23.19 9.77
C ILE A 371 3.54 -22.22 10.29
N ALA A 372 3.88 -20.95 10.49
CA ALA A 372 2.91 -19.89 10.77
C ALA A 372 2.85 -18.93 9.59
N ALA A 373 1.70 -18.32 9.35
CA ALA A 373 1.52 -17.33 8.29
C ALA A 373 0.43 -16.32 8.67
N VAL A 374 0.49 -15.15 8.06
CA VAL A 374 -0.62 -14.19 8.07
C VAL A 374 -1.65 -14.68 7.06
N ARG A 375 -2.89 -14.87 7.51
CA ARG A 375 -4.03 -15.31 6.68
C ARG A 375 -5.07 -14.21 6.62
N GLU A 376 -5.40 -13.80 5.41
CA GLU A 376 -6.53 -12.91 5.12
C GLU A 376 -7.66 -13.73 4.49
N ASP A 377 -8.76 -13.87 5.22
CA ASP A 377 -9.91 -14.67 4.79
C ASP A 377 -10.80 -13.96 3.76
N GLU A 378 -11.82 -14.64 3.25
CA GLU A 378 -12.71 -14.10 2.20
C GLU A 378 -13.58 -12.93 2.69
N THR A 379 -13.62 -12.68 4.00
CA THR A 379 -14.28 -11.52 4.60
C THR A 379 -13.34 -10.33 4.79
N GLY A 380 -12.04 -10.53 4.61
CA GLY A 380 -10.99 -9.53 4.85
C GLY A 380 -10.44 -9.53 6.27
N ARG A 381 -10.74 -10.57 7.07
CA ARG A 381 -10.15 -10.73 8.40
C ARG A 381 -8.71 -11.20 8.26
N VAL A 382 -7.81 -10.49 8.91
CA VAL A 382 -6.39 -10.83 9.00
C VAL A 382 -6.17 -11.45 10.37
N ASP A 383 -5.64 -12.66 10.39
CA ASP A 383 -5.25 -13.36 11.63
C ASP A 383 -3.96 -14.17 11.37
N LEU A 384 -3.25 -14.54 12.44
CA LEU A 384 -2.17 -15.53 12.37
C LEU A 384 -2.72 -16.95 12.48
N ILE A 385 -2.31 -17.79 11.54
CA ILE A 385 -2.62 -19.22 11.55
C ILE A 385 -1.34 -20.06 11.57
N LEU A 386 -1.43 -21.24 12.18
CA LEU A 386 -0.36 -22.22 12.24
C LEU A 386 -0.79 -23.52 11.56
N PHE A 387 0.07 -24.03 10.67
CA PHE A 387 -0.03 -25.35 10.06
C PHE A 387 0.81 -26.35 10.86
N ASP A 388 0.17 -27.42 11.34
CA ASP A 388 0.83 -28.50 12.06
C ASP A 388 1.40 -29.54 11.08
N MET A 389 2.72 -29.47 10.87
CA MET A 389 3.46 -30.36 9.98
C MET A 389 3.81 -31.70 10.65
N THR A 390 3.52 -31.86 11.94
CA THR A 390 3.72 -33.12 12.67
C THR A 390 2.62 -34.13 12.37
N GLN A 391 1.48 -33.66 11.86
CA GLN A 391 0.35 -34.50 11.46
C GLN A 391 0.45 -34.89 9.98
N ALA A 392 -0.13 -36.03 9.64
CA ALA A 392 -0.21 -36.45 8.25
C ALA A 392 -1.12 -35.50 7.45
N LEU A 393 -0.68 -35.13 6.25
CA LEU A 393 -1.49 -34.37 5.29
C LEU A 393 -2.80 -35.12 4.99
N THR A 394 -3.93 -34.43 5.14
CA THR A 394 -5.26 -34.99 4.88
C THR A 394 -5.77 -34.57 3.49
N GLU A 395 -6.90 -35.13 3.05
CA GLU A 395 -7.56 -34.70 1.80
C GLU A 395 -7.90 -33.21 1.79
N THR A 396 -8.23 -32.65 2.97
CA THR A 396 -8.60 -31.23 3.15
C THR A 396 -7.40 -30.33 3.48
N GLY A 397 -6.17 -30.85 3.50
CA GLY A 397 -4.95 -30.09 3.84
C GLY A 397 -4.34 -30.46 5.19
N PHE A 398 -3.38 -29.65 5.64
CA PHE A 398 -2.77 -29.79 6.96
C PHE A 398 -3.74 -29.37 8.05
N VAL A 399 -3.53 -29.86 9.27
CA VAL A 399 -4.26 -29.37 10.44
C VAL A 399 -3.83 -27.93 10.69
N THR A 400 -4.81 -27.03 10.80
CA THR A 400 -4.58 -25.62 11.10
C THR A 400 -5.04 -25.24 12.51
N VAL A 401 -4.37 -24.24 13.09
CA VAL A 401 -4.62 -23.69 14.42
C VAL A 401 -4.62 -22.18 14.32
N ASP A 402 -5.72 -21.54 14.71
CA ASP A 402 -5.79 -20.08 14.80
C ASP A 402 -4.94 -19.63 16.01
N LEU A 403 -3.96 -18.77 15.77
CA LEU A 403 -3.09 -18.21 16.82
C LEU A 403 -3.62 -16.88 17.34
N THR A 404 -4.24 -16.10 16.47
CA THR A 404 -5.01 -14.90 16.82
C THR A 404 -6.44 -15.06 16.29
N ILE A 405 -7.37 -14.35 16.95
CA ILE A 405 -8.82 -14.42 16.69
C ILE A 405 -9.49 -13.07 17.01
N ASP A 406 -8.74 -11.98 16.94
CA ASP A 406 -9.22 -10.63 17.29
C ASP A 406 -9.99 -9.95 16.14
N GLY A 407 -9.94 -10.52 14.93
CA GLY A 407 -10.78 -10.18 13.78
C GLY A 407 -10.33 -8.89 13.07
N GLU A 408 -11.24 -8.24 12.34
CA GLU A 408 -10.91 -7.09 11.45
C GLU A 408 -10.40 -5.81 12.15
N ALA A 409 -10.16 -5.84 13.47
CA ALA A 409 -9.75 -4.66 14.21
C ALA A 409 -8.22 -4.48 14.24
N ILE A 410 -7.48 -5.58 14.14
CA ILE A 410 -6.03 -5.66 14.24
C ILE A 410 -5.54 -6.44 13.02
N GLU A 411 -4.43 -6.00 12.44
CA GLU A 411 -3.75 -6.71 11.36
C GLU A 411 -2.39 -7.18 11.86
N GLU A 412 -2.16 -8.49 11.82
CA GLU A 412 -0.87 -9.07 12.14
C GLU A 412 0.07 -9.15 10.94
N ALA A 413 1.36 -9.07 11.25
CA ALA A 413 2.43 -9.10 10.29
C ALA A 413 3.70 -9.72 10.88
N TYR A 414 4.58 -10.20 9.99
CA TYR A 414 5.94 -10.63 10.27
C TYR A 414 6.08 -11.64 11.43
N PRO A 415 5.32 -12.76 11.45
CA PRO A 415 5.47 -13.78 12.49
C PRO A 415 6.84 -14.45 12.44
N ARG A 416 7.48 -14.70 13.59
CA ARG A 416 8.79 -15.34 13.71
C ARG A 416 8.88 -16.25 14.94
N PHE A 417 9.26 -17.51 14.71
CA PHE A 417 9.46 -18.47 15.79
C PHE A 417 10.74 -18.20 16.56
N SER A 418 10.69 -18.45 17.87
CA SER A 418 11.88 -18.72 18.68
C SER A 418 12.57 -20.02 18.22
N ALA A 419 13.86 -20.16 18.55
CA ALA A 419 14.68 -21.29 18.09
C ALA A 419 14.15 -22.67 18.53
N ASP A 420 13.44 -22.73 19.67
CA ASP A 420 12.82 -23.95 20.21
C ASP A 420 11.33 -24.12 19.86
N ALA A 421 10.78 -23.21 19.03
CA ALA A 421 9.39 -23.17 18.61
C ALA A 421 8.36 -23.05 19.77
N THR A 422 8.77 -22.63 20.97
CA THR A 422 7.86 -22.45 22.12
C THR A 422 7.27 -21.05 22.20
N LEU A 423 7.82 -20.09 21.45
CA LEU A 423 7.33 -18.73 21.32
C LEU A 423 7.22 -18.33 19.85
N LEU A 424 6.22 -17.49 19.54
CA LEU A 424 6.09 -16.78 18.27
C LEU A 424 6.00 -15.28 18.55
N ALA A 425 6.92 -14.50 17.98
CA ALA A 425 6.85 -13.04 17.98
C ALA A 425 6.18 -12.58 16.69
N TYR A 426 5.43 -11.49 16.74
CA TYR A 426 4.78 -10.90 15.58
C TYR A 426 4.54 -9.41 15.78
N SER A 427 4.35 -8.70 14.69
CA SER A 427 3.92 -7.31 14.68
C SER A 427 2.41 -7.24 14.52
N ALA A 428 1.76 -6.27 15.14
CA ALA A 428 0.33 -6.06 14.97
C ALA A 428 -0.02 -4.58 15.04
N ALA A 429 -0.86 -4.12 14.12
CA ALA A 429 -1.34 -2.74 14.09
C ALA A 429 -2.86 -2.73 14.06
N ALA A 430 -3.51 -1.72 14.64
CA ALA A 430 -4.94 -1.54 14.39
C ALA A 430 -5.16 -1.26 12.89
N SER A 431 -6.17 -1.88 12.27
CA SER A 431 -6.43 -1.76 10.81
C SER A 431 -6.71 -0.30 10.38
N VAL A 432 -7.09 0.57 11.32
CA VAL A 432 -7.27 2.01 11.07
C VAL A 432 -5.97 2.82 11.10
N THR A 433 -4.88 2.24 11.59
CA THR A 433 -3.53 2.81 11.67
C THR A 433 -2.49 1.74 11.29
N PRO A 434 -2.51 1.25 10.03
CA PRO A 434 -1.70 0.09 9.61
C PRO A 434 -0.20 0.36 9.58
N ASP A 435 0.25 1.61 9.74
CA ASP A 435 1.67 1.99 9.83
C ASP A 435 2.12 2.28 11.27
N ASN A 436 1.45 1.68 12.26
CA ASN A 436 1.79 1.81 13.69
C ASN A 436 1.69 0.45 14.39
N HIS A 437 2.54 -0.47 13.96
CA HIS A 437 2.68 -1.79 14.55
C HIS A 437 3.36 -1.72 15.91
N GLU A 438 2.83 -2.52 16.82
CA GLU A 438 3.46 -2.91 18.08
C GLU A 438 3.91 -4.38 17.96
N ILE A 439 4.82 -4.81 18.82
CA ILE A 439 5.34 -6.19 18.82
C ILE A 439 4.77 -6.96 19.98
N PHE A 440 4.26 -8.15 19.67
CA PHE A 440 3.67 -9.09 20.61
C PHE A 440 4.38 -10.44 20.57
N ILE A 441 4.29 -11.19 21.66
CA ILE A 441 4.73 -12.59 21.75
C ILE A 441 3.56 -13.47 22.21
N ILE A 442 3.38 -14.60 21.52
CA ILE A 442 2.48 -15.69 21.88
C ILE A 442 3.31 -16.87 22.37
N GLY A 443 2.93 -17.46 23.50
CA GLY A 443 3.47 -18.73 23.96
C GLY A 443 2.80 -19.90 23.24
N LEU A 444 3.57 -20.93 22.88
CA LEU A 444 3.10 -22.12 22.17
C LEU A 444 3.40 -23.38 22.99
N ALA A 445 2.37 -24.22 23.15
CA ALA A 445 2.49 -25.53 23.79
C ALA A 445 2.05 -26.61 22.80
N ASN A 446 3.01 -27.29 22.17
CA ASN A 446 2.77 -28.28 21.11
C ASN A 446 1.94 -27.71 19.95
N GLY A 447 2.34 -26.54 19.44
CA GLY A 447 1.64 -25.87 18.33
C GLY A 447 0.29 -25.24 18.70
N GLN A 448 -0.08 -25.23 19.99
CA GLN A 448 -1.30 -24.58 20.47
C GLN A 448 -0.97 -23.27 21.20
N PRO A 449 -1.71 -22.17 20.95
CA PRO A 449 -1.47 -20.90 21.63
C PRO A 449 -1.83 -20.98 23.12
N ALA A 450 -0.95 -20.45 23.96
CA ALA A 450 -1.23 -20.19 25.36
C ALA A 450 -2.15 -18.95 25.49
N PRO A 451 -3.01 -18.88 26.52
CA PRO A 451 -3.87 -17.71 26.71
C PRO A 451 -3.05 -16.46 27.02
N GLY A 452 -3.31 -15.38 26.27
CA GLY A 452 -2.77 -14.05 26.52
C GLY A 452 -1.50 -13.77 25.74
N ASN A 453 -1.57 -12.77 24.87
CA ASN A 453 -0.44 -12.28 24.09
C ASN A 453 0.27 -11.20 24.93
N VAL A 454 1.60 -11.19 24.91
CA VAL A 454 2.40 -10.26 25.71
C VAL A 454 2.88 -9.13 24.81
N PRO A 455 2.49 -7.86 25.04
CA PRO A 455 3.10 -6.73 24.36
C PRO A 455 4.55 -6.57 24.83
N VAL A 456 5.48 -6.43 23.88
CA VAL A 456 6.93 -6.36 24.13
C VAL A 456 7.53 -5.03 23.71
N ALA A 457 7.04 -4.48 22.60
CA ALA A 457 7.41 -3.15 22.12
C ALA A 457 6.12 -2.43 21.70
N THR A 458 5.87 -1.27 22.31
CA THR A 458 4.62 -0.48 22.15
C THR A 458 4.95 1.01 22.06
N ALA A 459 6.01 1.34 21.34
CA ALA A 459 6.45 2.72 21.21
C ALA A 459 5.51 3.51 20.27
N PRO A 460 5.50 4.86 20.30
CA PRO A 460 4.60 5.66 19.45
C PRO A 460 5.08 5.77 17.98
N TYR A 461 5.82 4.76 17.50
CA TYR A 461 6.35 4.65 16.15
C TYR A 461 6.25 3.20 15.69
N ASP A 462 6.31 2.97 14.38
CA ASP A 462 6.13 1.65 13.78
C ASP A 462 7.26 0.68 14.15
N GLU A 463 6.91 -0.49 14.70
CA GLU A 463 7.83 -1.54 15.16
C GLU A 463 7.54 -2.88 14.46
N ILE A 464 8.42 -3.29 13.54
CA ILE A 464 8.20 -4.42 12.63
C ILE A 464 9.32 -5.46 12.64
N ARG A 465 9.04 -6.66 12.09
CA ARG A 465 10.02 -7.73 11.82
C ARG A 465 10.80 -8.16 13.09
N PRO A 466 10.10 -8.69 14.11
CA PRO A 466 10.75 -9.17 15.32
C PRO A 466 11.57 -10.44 15.07
N VAL A 467 12.71 -10.59 15.73
CA VAL A 467 13.64 -11.73 15.57
C VAL A 467 14.24 -12.08 16.93
N PHE A 468 14.06 -13.31 17.38
CA PHE A 468 14.64 -13.78 18.64
C PHE A 468 16.15 -13.94 18.53
N SER A 469 16.86 -13.63 19.62
CA SER A 469 18.23 -14.11 19.79
C SER A 469 18.26 -15.64 19.91
N PRO A 470 19.37 -16.30 19.52
CA PRO A 470 19.48 -17.76 19.59
C PRO A 470 19.27 -18.36 20.99
N ASP A 471 19.55 -17.57 22.03
CA ASP A 471 19.36 -17.95 23.44
C ASP A 471 17.98 -17.58 24.00
N GLY A 472 17.15 -16.87 23.24
CA GLY A 472 15.80 -16.44 23.62
C GLY A 472 15.73 -15.31 24.66
N ASN A 473 16.85 -14.70 25.04
CA ASN A 473 16.89 -13.64 26.05
C ASN A 473 16.59 -12.25 25.48
N TYR A 474 16.75 -12.07 24.17
CA TYR A 474 16.58 -10.79 23.49
C TYR A 474 15.69 -10.92 22.25
N LEU A 475 15.13 -9.78 21.85
CA LEU A 475 14.38 -9.63 20.61
C LEU A 475 14.95 -8.45 19.82
N ALA A 476 15.45 -8.71 18.62
CA ALA A 476 15.76 -7.65 17.66
C ALA A 476 14.51 -7.31 16.83
N TYR A 477 14.38 -6.07 16.42
CA TYR A 477 13.26 -5.61 15.60
C TYR A 477 13.61 -4.32 14.86
N SER A 478 12.85 -3.98 13.84
CA SER A 478 13.06 -2.78 13.02
C SER A 478 12.07 -1.71 13.45
N ALA A 479 12.56 -0.59 13.98
CA ALA A 479 11.72 0.50 14.47
C ALA A 479 11.95 1.79 13.69
N LYS A 480 10.86 2.51 13.37
CA LYS A 480 10.91 3.75 12.59
C LYS A 480 11.19 4.98 13.47
N LEU A 481 12.41 5.05 14.01
CA LEU A 481 12.85 6.11 14.92
C LEU A 481 12.98 7.49 14.25
N THR A 482 13.28 7.52 12.96
CA THR A 482 13.45 8.72 12.11
C THR A 482 12.72 8.50 10.78
N GLU A 483 13.23 9.02 9.66
CA GLU A 483 12.67 8.75 8.32
C GLU A 483 12.77 7.25 7.94
N GLY A 484 13.82 6.56 8.39
CA GLY A 484 14.07 5.15 8.10
C GLY A 484 13.91 4.22 9.32
N TYR A 485 13.68 2.93 9.05
CA TYR A 485 13.74 1.89 10.08
C TYR A 485 15.18 1.63 10.53
N ASN A 486 15.38 1.43 11.82
CA ASN A 486 16.64 1.03 12.42
C ASN A 486 16.44 -0.23 13.29
N ILE A 487 17.48 -1.04 13.43
CA ILE A 487 17.44 -2.25 14.25
C ILE A 487 17.61 -1.87 15.72
N LEU A 488 16.60 -2.18 16.53
CA LEU A 488 16.63 -2.11 17.98
C LEU A 488 16.71 -3.53 18.56
N ILE A 489 17.19 -3.61 19.80
CA ILE A 489 17.27 -4.84 20.59
C ILE A 489 16.59 -4.61 21.94
N ARG A 490 15.64 -5.47 22.28
CA ARG A 490 14.92 -5.50 23.55
C ARG A 490 15.42 -6.66 24.41
N ASP A 491 15.75 -6.38 25.67
CA ASP A 491 15.91 -7.40 26.70
C ASP A 491 14.53 -7.93 27.13
N LEU A 492 14.32 -9.24 26.99
CA LEU A 492 13.04 -9.90 27.33
C LEU A 492 12.90 -10.21 28.83
N SER A 493 14.00 -10.19 29.58
CA SER A 493 14.00 -10.39 31.04
C SER A 493 13.85 -9.08 31.82
N GLY A 494 14.14 -7.96 31.16
CA GLY A 494 14.16 -6.61 31.75
C GLY A 494 13.42 -5.58 30.91
N THR A 495 13.84 -4.32 31.04
CA THR A 495 13.27 -3.19 30.30
C THR A 495 14.28 -2.52 29.36
N GLY A 496 15.46 -3.10 29.19
CA GLY A 496 16.53 -2.53 28.38
C GLY A 496 16.15 -2.49 26.90
N VAL A 497 16.34 -1.33 26.28
CA VAL A 497 16.20 -1.13 24.83
C VAL A 497 17.49 -0.51 24.31
N TYR A 498 18.02 -1.10 23.24
CA TYR A 498 19.29 -0.73 22.63
C TYR A 498 19.09 -0.49 21.14
N GLN A 499 19.92 0.34 20.53
CA GLN A 499 19.91 0.59 19.10
C GLN A 499 21.19 0.05 18.48
N LEU A 500 21.04 -0.93 17.60
CA LEU A 500 22.16 -1.56 16.90
C LEU A 500 22.57 -0.78 15.67
N SER A 501 21.61 -0.40 14.82
CA SER A 501 21.91 0.32 13.58
C SER A 501 21.67 1.82 13.72
N GLU A 502 22.46 2.59 12.99
CA GLU A 502 22.33 4.03 12.86
C GLU A 502 22.44 4.40 11.37
N ASP A 503 21.30 4.37 10.67
CA ASP A 503 21.19 4.69 9.25
C ASP A 503 20.02 5.66 9.01
N GLU A 504 20.19 6.58 8.07
CA GLU A 504 19.12 7.49 7.63
C GLU A 504 18.08 6.77 6.76
N TYR A 505 18.49 5.67 6.11
CA TYR A 505 17.64 4.80 5.33
C TYR A 505 17.22 3.58 6.14
N SER A 506 16.15 2.93 5.70
CA SER A 506 15.63 1.74 6.36
C SER A 506 16.62 0.59 6.39
N VAL A 507 16.69 -0.06 7.54
CA VAL A 507 17.38 -1.32 7.81
C VAL A 507 16.39 -2.25 8.48
N PHE A 508 16.25 -3.45 7.92
CA PHE A 508 15.30 -4.45 8.37
C PHE A 508 16.03 -5.67 8.93
N ALA A 509 15.62 -6.12 10.10
CA ALA A 509 16.14 -7.33 10.74
C ALA A 509 15.70 -8.59 9.95
N GLY A 510 16.66 -9.46 9.64
CA GLY A 510 16.45 -10.78 9.05
C GLY A 510 16.55 -11.86 10.13
N ASP A 511 17.75 -12.39 10.37
CA ASP A 511 17.98 -13.47 11.34
C ASP A 511 19.12 -13.14 12.31
N TRP A 512 18.97 -13.54 13.58
CA TRP A 512 20.00 -13.41 14.61
C TRP A 512 20.63 -14.79 14.87
N ILE A 513 21.92 -14.90 14.60
CA ILE A 513 22.71 -16.15 14.64
C ILE A 513 23.90 -15.98 15.59
N ASN A 514 24.38 -17.05 16.21
CA ASN A 514 25.55 -17.00 17.10
C ASN A 514 26.89 -17.07 16.37
#